data_AF-A0A7X9WI76-F1
#
_entry.id   AF-A0A7X9WI76-F1
#
_cell.length_a   1.000
_cell.length_b   1.000
_cell.length_c   1.000
_cell.angle_alpha   90.00
_cell.angle_beta   90.00
_cell.angle_gamma   90.00
#
_symmetry.space_group_name_H-M   'P 1'
#
loop_
_entity.id
_entity.type
_entity.pdbx_description
1 polymer ?
#
loop_
_entity_poly.entity_id
_entity_poly.type
_entity_poly.pdbx_seq_one_letter_code
_entity_poly.pdbx_strand_id
1 'polypeptide(L)'
;MNLLKRIARWNWWKIGFFIALFLFECAREWAVIEAFEPPKIASIARVDRYDTFVTASGQWQRLDGGSDMLPGSTKIECWQDQGKCYEISYMFMNGYVGEPNLDVFDAKFSDDAVTYENDAPQCAHYSVRIDLNLKKVIATRDRKAKPSNEMCAKLEPRIEMTLGEGRHDYRPDQEHFVPVVWLLVRLMDAR
;
A
#
# COMPACT_ATOMS: atom_id res chain seq x y z
N MET A 1 -59.31 1.01 -20.11
CA MET A 1 -59.46 2.04 -19.05
C MET A 1 -59.42 1.45 -17.62
N ASN A 2 -58.55 0.46 -17.34
CA ASN A 2 -58.47 -0.20 -16.01
C ASN A 2 -57.04 -0.41 -15.47
N LEU A 3 -55.99 -0.01 -16.21
CA LEU A 3 -54.61 -0.08 -15.71
C LEU A 3 -54.27 1.09 -14.77
N LEU A 4 -54.84 2.28 -14.98
CA LEU A 4 -54.58 3.47 -14.16
C LEU A 4 -55.22 3.39 -12.75
N LYS A 5 -56.33 2.64 -12.57
CA LYS A 5 -56.96 2.44 -11.24
C LYS A 5 -56.20 1.47 -10.33
N ARG A 6 -55.31 0.64 -10.85
CA ARG A 6 -54.47 -0.27 -10.03
C ARG A 6 -53.24 0.43 -9.43
N ILE A 7 -52.79 1.55 -10.02
CA ILE A 7 -51.65 2.34 -9.53
C ILE A 7 -52.07 3.22 -8.32
N ALA A 8 -53.36 3.59 -8.23
CA ALA A 8 -53.90 4.46 -7.17
C ALA A 8 -53.93 3.83 -5.75
N ARG A 9 -53.43 2.60 -5.58
CA ARG A 9 -53.30 1.93 -4.28
C ARG A 9 -51.84 1.67 -3.89
N TRP A 10 -50.91 2.42 -4.47
CA TRP A 10 -49.53 2.44 -4.00
C TRP A 10 -49.47 3.00 -2.58
N ASN A 11 -48.89 2.21 -1.67
CA ASN A 11 -48.68 2.58 -0.28
C ASN A 11 -47.59 3.67 -0.21
N TRP A 12 -47.96 4.92 -0.45
CA TRP A 12 -47.05 6.07 -0.39
C TRP A 12 -46.26 6.15 0.92
N TRP A 13 -46.87 5.72 2.03
CA TRP A 13 -46.19 5.64 3.33
C TRP A 13 -45.02 4.63 3.32
N LYS A 14 -45.14 3.50 2.61
CA LYS A 14 -44.05 2.52 2.48
C LYS A 14 -42.92 3.09 1.65
N ILE A 15 -43.25 3.79 0.57
CA ILE A 15 -42.26 4.46 -0.29
C ILE A 15 -41.51 5.51 0.53
N GLY A 16 -42.23 6.35 1.29
CA GLY A 16 -41.63 7.32 2.19
C GLY A 16 -40.73 6.68 3.24
N PHE A 17 -41.13 5.56 3.84
CA PHE A 17 -40.30 4.81 4.78
C PHE A 17 -38.99 4.33 4.16
N PHE A 18 -39.02 3.74 2.96
CA PHE A 18 -37.80 3.26 2.30
C PHE A 18 -36.89 4.40 1.85
N ILE A 19 -37.45 5.54 1.41
CA ILE A 19 -36.66 6.74 1.10
C ILE A 19 -35.98 7.27 2.36
N ALA A 20 -36.71 7.38 3.47
CA ALA A 20 -36.14 7.83 4.74
C ALA A 20 -35.05 6.88 5.26
N LEU A 21 -35.26 5.58 5.14
CA LEU A 21 -34.27 4.56 5.51
C LEU A 21 -33.01 4.65 4.62
N PHE A 22 -33.17 4.86 3.32
CA PHE A 22 -32.04 5.07 2.41
C PHE A 22 -31.22 6.32 2.78
N LEU A 23 -31.90 7.45 3.01
CA LEU A 23 -31.23 8.69 3.42
C LEU A 23 -30.52 8.54 4.77
N PHE A 24 -31.11 7.82 5.72
CA PHE A 24 -30.48 7.51 7.00
C PHE A 24 -29.20 6.69 6.83
N GLU A 25 -29.21 5.64 6.00
CA GLU A 25 -28.01 4.84 5.73
C GLU A 25 -26.92 5.68 5.04
N CYS A 26 -27.28 6.54 4.08
CA CYS A 26 -26.32 7.46 3.47
C CYS A 26 -25.72 8.43 4.50
N ALA A 27 -26.54 8.99 5.39
CA ALA A 27 -26.07 9.88 6.46
C ALA A 27 -25.19 9.15 7.49
N ARG A 28 -25.53 7.91 7.84
CA ARG A 28 -24.74 7.05 8.74
C ARG A 28 -23.36 6.79 8.14
N GLU A 29 -23.29 6.40 6.87
CA GLU A 29 -22.01 6.15 6.19
C GLU A 29 -21.19 7.44 6.04
N TRP A 30 -21.82 8.57 5.71
CA TRP A 30 -21.13 9.87 5.70
C TRP A 30 -20.50 10.20 7.06
N ALA A 31 -21.25 10.00 8.15
CA ALA A 31 -20.75 10.23 9.50
C ALA A 31 -19.61 9.26 9.87
N VAL A 32 -19.67 8.00 9.43
CA VAL A 32 -18.57 7.02 9.62
C VAL A 32 -17.32 7.46 8.85
N ILE A 33 -17.47 7.91 7.60
CA ILE A 33 -16.35 8.38 6.77
C ILE A 33 -15.71 9.63 7.38
N GLU A 34 -16.51 10.59 7.86
CA GLU A 34 -15.98 11.80 8.52
C GLU A 34 -15.29 11.49 9.85
N ALA A 35 -15.81 10.52 10.60
CA ALA A 35 -15.23 10.12 11.89
C ALA A 35 -13.99 9.21 11.73
N PHE A 36 -13.78 8.60 10.55
CA PHE A 36 -12.67 7.70 10.32
C PHE A 36 -11.39 8.48 10.00
N GLU A 37 -10.48 8.55 10.96
CA GLU A 37 -9.12 9.01 10.73
C GLU A 37 -8.18 7.81 10.53
N PRO A 38 -7.82 7.46 9.28
CA PRO A 38 -6.82 6.43 9.01
C PRO A 38 -5.49 6.82 9.65
N PRO A 39 -4.66 5.84 10.05
CA PRO A 39 -3.27 6.13 10.42
C PRO A 39 -2.57 6.80 9.24
N LYS A 40 -2.18 8.06 9.44
CA LYS A 40 -1.40 8.83 8.47
C LYS A 40 0.05 8.42 8.64
N ILE A 41 0.62 7.81 7.61
CA ILE A 41 2.03 7.46 7.60
C ILE A 41 2.81 8.72 7.27
N ALA A 42 3.43 9.34 8.27
CA ALA A 42 4.44 10.36 8.03
C ALA A 42 5.76 9.67 7.65
N SER A 43 5.83 9.13 6.42
CA SER A 43 7.09 8.60 5.89
C SER A 43 7.82 9.69 5.13
N ILE A 44 8.82 10.27 5.78
CA ILE A 44 9.71 11.24 5.14
C ILE A 44 10.81 10.44 4.45
N ALA A 45 10.95 10.66 3.15
CA ALA A 45 12.08 10.11 2.40
C ALA A 45 13.35 10.79 2.88
N ARG A 46 14.25 10.02 3.48
CA ARG A 46 15.46 10.59 4.05
C ARG A 46 16.59 9.60 3.96
N VAL A 47 17.79 10.11 3.71
CA VAL A 47 19.05 9.39 3.87
C VAL A 47 19.98 10.28 4.68
N ASP A 48 20.46 9.77 5.80
CA ASP A 48 21.45 10.44 6.63
C ASP A 48 22.64 9.50 6.90
N ARG A 49 23.80 10.11 7.15
CA ARG A 49 25.01 9.42 7.62
C ARG A 49 25.53 10.12 8.86
N TYR A 50 25.83 9.34 9.88
CA TYR A 50 26.44 9.76 11.14
C TYR A 50 27.66 8.87 11.38
N ASP A 51 28.83 9.34 10.97
CA ASP A 51 30.10 8.60 11.09
C ASP A 51 30.02 7.21 10.41
N THR A 52 29.99 6.14 11.21
CA THR A 52 29.89 4.73 10.79
C THR A 52 28.45 4.22 10.63
N PHE A 53 27.46 5.06 10.90
CA PHE A 53 26.04 4.71 10.83
C PHE A 53 25.35 5.40 9.66
N VAL A 54 24.63 4.65 8.84
CA VAL A 54 23.81 5.16 7.74
C VAL A 54 22.37 4.78 7.99
N THR A 55 21.45 5.73 7.84
CA THR A 55 20.02 5.46 7.93
C THR A 55 19.29 5.97 6.70
N ALA A 56 18.31 5.21 6.24
CA ALA A 56 17.38 5.62 5.22
C ALA A 56 15.94 5.32 5.65
N SER A 57 14.99 6.16 5.25
CA SER A 57 13.56 5.92 5.49
C SER A 57 12.73 6.36 4.29
N GLY A 58 11.54 5.79 4.13
CA GLY A 58 10.57 6.22 3.13
C GLY A 58 9.50 5.17 2.86
N GLN A 59 8.86 5.25 1.70
CA GLN A 59 8.04 4.16 1.13
C GLN A 59 8.66 3.69 -0.17
N TRP A 60 8.62 2.38 -0.41
CA TRP A 60 9.03 1.83 -1.70
C TRP A 60 8.06 2.29 -2.79
N GLN A 61 8.58 3.04 -3.76
CA GLN A 61 7.86 3.53 -4.92
C GLN A 61 8.53 3.01 -6.19
N ARG A 62 7.74 2.72 -7.22
CA ARG A 62 8.29 2.27 -8.50
C ARG A 62 8.89 3.43 -9.28
N LEU A 63 10.03 3.17 -9.91
CA LEU A 63 10.70 4.09 -10.84
C LEU A 63 10.39 3.74 -12.31
N ASP A 64 9.92 2.52 -12.56
CA ASP A 64 9.67 1.98 -13.90
C ASP A 64 8.25 2.26 -14.44
N GLY A 65 7.42 2.99 -13.69
CA GLY A 65 6.07 3.37 -14.10
C GLY A 65 5.04 2.24 -14.05
N GLY A 66 5.34 1.09 -13.44
CA GLY A 66 4.34 0.05 -13.21
C GLY A 66 3.34 0.39 -12.10
N SER A 67 2.49 -0.59 -11.72
CA SER A 67 1.46 -0.38 -10.71
C SER A 67 2.03 -0.08 -9.32
N ASP A 68 1.32 0.71 -8.53
CA ASP A 68 1.72 1.05 -7.17
C ASP A 68 2.08 -0.19 -6.33
N MET A 69 3.10 -0.02 -5.48
CA MET A 69 3.51 -1.04 -4.52
C MET A 69 2.49 -1.11 -3.38
N LEU A 70 2.50 -2.23 -2.64
CA LEU A 70 1.66 -2.34 -1.46
C LEU A 70 2.01 -1.21 -0.45
N PRO A 71 0.99 -0.59 0.16
CA PRO A 71 1.17 0.45 1.17
C PRO A 71 2.09 -0.03 2.29
N GLY A 72 3.21 0.65 2.45
CA GLY A 72 4.25 0.27 3.41
C GLY A 72 5.18 1.42 3.74
N SER A 73 5.87 1.32 4.87
CA SER A 73 7.02 2.18 5.17
C SER A 73 8.20 1.32 5.52
N THR A 74 9.38 1.77 5.10
CA THR A 74 10.64 1.07 5.31
C THR A 74 11.61 2.00 6.00
N LYS A 75 12.32 1.48 7.00
CA LYS A 75 13.51 2.10 7.58
C LYS A 75 14.69 1.14 7.42
N ILE A 76 15.79 1.63 6.89
CA ILE A 76 17.04 0.91 6.75
C ILE A 76 18.05 1.54 7.69
N GLU A 77 18.75 0.72 8.46
CA GLU A 77 19.82 1.12 9.36
C GLU A 77 21.06 0.27 9.09
N CYS A 78 22.16 0.88 8.70
CA CYS A 78 23.39 0.21 8.32
C CYS A 78 24.53 0.61 9.26
N TRP A 79 25.17 -0.39 9.85
CA TRP A 79 26.24 -0.27 10.83
C TRP A 79 27.56 -0.74 10.21
N GLN A 80 28.44 0.22 9.89
CA GLN A 80 29.69 -0.05 9.17
C GLN A 80 30.67 -0.91 9.99
N ASP A 81 30.70 -0.73 11.30
CA ASP A 81 31.50 -1.52 12.24
C ASP A 81 31.09 -3.01 12.27
N GLN A 82 29.83 -3.30 11.96
CA GLN A 82 29.30 -4.66 11.89
C GLN A 82 29.29 -5.22 10.46
N GLY A 83 29.39 -4.36 9.44
CA GLY A 83 29.21 -4.77 8.05
C GLY A 83 27.77 -5.22 7.76
N LYS A 84 26.77 -4.66 8.44
CA LYS A 84 25.37 -5.10 8.37
C LYS A 84 24.40 -3.96 8.05
N CYS A 85 23.31 -4.29 7.38
CA CYS A 85 22.12 -3.46 7.26
C CYS A 85 20.91 -4.18 7.85
N TYR A 86 20.06 -3.42 8.54
CA TYR A 86 18.81 -3.83 9.12
C TYR A 86 17.69 -3.13 8.38
N GLU A 87 16.81 -3.88 7.72
CA GLU A 87 15.64 -3.34 7.04
C GLU A 87 14.40 -3.67 7.87
N ILE A 88 13.72 -2.61 8.32
CA ILE A 88 12.48 -2.69 9.07
C ILE A 88 11.37 -2.25 8.14
N SER A 89 10.45 -3.16 7.82
CA SER A 89 9.30 -2.87 6.98
C SER A 89 7.99 -2.99 7.76
N TYR A 90 7.11 -2.01 7.54
CA TYR A 90 5.77 -1.97 8.07
C TYR A 90 4.79 -2.10 6.92
N MET A 91 3.83 -3.01 7.06
CA MET A 91 2.72 -3.15 6.12
C MET A 91 1.49 -2.45 6.68
N PHE A 92 0.75 -1.75 5.83
CA PHE A 92 -0.51 -1.13 6.21
C PHE A 92 -1.64 -1.80 5.44
N MET A 93 -2.70 -2.18 6.15
CA MET A 93 -3.86 -2.83 5.54
C MET A 93 -5.12 -2.34 6.23
N ASN A 94 -6.04 -1.77 5.46
CA ASN A 94 -7.36 -1.31 5.93
C ASN A 94 -7.28 -0.39 7.17
N GLY A 95 -6.30 0.52 7.19
CA GLY A 95 -6.08 1.42 8.31
C GLY A 95 -5.45 0.78 9.56
N TYR A 96 -4.91 -0.42 9.48
CA TYR A 96 -4.11 -1.05 10.54
C TYR A 96 -2.64 -1.11 10.15
N VAL A 97 -1.76 -0.99 11.14
CA VAL A 97 -0.31 -1.23 10.99
C VAL A 97 -0.04 -2.67 11.40
N GLY A 98 0.50 -3.46 10.48
CA GLY A 98 0.96 -4.82 10.75
C GLY A 98 2.17 -4.85 11.67
N GLU A 99 2.51 -6.04 12.18
CA GLU A 99 3.76 -6.26 12.90
C GLU A 99 4.96 -5.92 12.00
N PRO A 100 5.98 -5.20 12.50
CA PRO A 100 7.17 -4.90 11.72
C PRO A 100 7.92 -6.19 11.38
N ASN A 101 8.34 -6.30 10.12
CA ASN A 101 9.30 -7.32 9.72
C ASN A 101 10.70 -6.72 9.81
N LEU A 102 11.62 -7.42 10.48
CA LEU A 102 13.02 -7.06 10.57
C LEU A 102 13.85 -8.08 9.78
N ASP A 103 14.52 -7.59 8.74
CA ASP A 103 15.47 -8.36 7.97
C ASP A 103 16.90 -7.85 8.19
N VAL A 104 17.88 -8.76 8.14
CA VAL A 104 19.30 -8.45 8.39
C VAL A 104 20.13 -8.92 7.22
N PHE A 105 20.95 -8.03 6.68
CA PHE A 105 21.76 -8.26 5.49
C PHE A 105 23.23 -7.95 5.71
N ASP A 106 24.10 -8.70 5.04
CA ASP A 106 25.50 -8.32 4.85
C ASP A 106 25.59 -7.12 3.91
N ALA A 107 26.34 -6.11 4.33
CA ALA A 107 26.43 -4.83 3.65
C ALA A 107 27.87 -4.49 3.27
N LYS A 108 28.03 -3.88 2.10
CA LYS A 108 29.30 -3.35 1.59
C LYS A 108 29.25 -1.83 1.67
N PHE A 109 30.24 -1.25 2.32
CA PHE A 109 30.37 0.19 2.52
C PHE A 109 31.45 0.73 1.59
N SER A 110 31.13 1.82 0.89
CA SER A 110 32.08 2.66 0.16
C SER A 110 31.91 4.11 0.61
N ASP A 111 32.78 4.99 0.11
CA ASP A 111 32.72 6.42 0.45
C ASP A 111 31.41 7.08 0.00
N ASP A 112 30.87 6.62 -1.13
CA ASP A 112 29.70 7.19 -1.80
C ASP A 112 28.40 6.39 -1.57
N ALA A 113 28.47 5.15 -1.08
CA ALA A 113 27.31 4.29 -1.00
C ALA A 113 27.39 3.19 0.06
N VAL A 114 26.21 2.67 0.40
CA VAL A 114 26.06 1.38 1.08
C VAL A 114 25.24 0.47 0.19
N THR A 115 25.72 -0.75 -0.03
CA THR A 115 24.99 -1.74 -0.84
C THR A 115 24.78 -3.03 -0.07
N TYR A 116 23.62 -3.65 -0.27
CA TYR A 116 23.33 -4.98 0.23
C TYR A 116 22.41 -5.72 -0.74
N GLU A 117 22.40 -7.04 -0.64
CA GLU A 117 21.60 -7.90 -1.49
C GLU A 117 20.76 -8.83 -0.61
N ASN A 118 19.51 -9.03 -1.00
CA ASN A 118 18.65 -10.05 -0.44
C ASN A 118 18.36 -11.08 -1.53
N ASP A 119 19.04 -12.22 -1.47
CA ASP A 119 18.70 -13.36 -2.30
C ASP A 119 17.58 -14.17 -1.63
N ALA A 120 16.34 -13.68 -1.72
CA ALA A 120 15.17 -14.43 -1.26
C ALA A 120 15.10 -15.73 -2.08
N PRO A 121 15.44 -16.89 -1.49
CA PRO A 121 15.92 -18.03 -2.28
C PRO A 121 14.85 -18.55 -3.24
N GLN A 122 13.57 -18.38 -2.90
CA GLN A 122 12.43 -18.87 -3.64
C GLN A 122 11.99 -18.06 -4.88
N CYS A 123 12.24 -16.75 -4.96
CA CYS A 123 11.43 -15.90 -5.85
C CYS A 123 12.20 -14.85 -6.65
N ALA A 124 12.99 -14.02 -5.98
CA ALA A 124 13.62 -12.88 -6.61
C ALA A 124 14.92 -12.53 -5.88
N HIS A 125 15.84 -11.96 -6.64
CA HIS A 125 17.02 -11.31 -6.12
C HIS A 125 16.73 -9.83 -5.96
N TYR A 126 17.02 -9.28 -4.78
CA TYR A 126 16.92 -7.86 -4.50
C TYR A 126 18.32 -7.30 -4.33
N SER A 127 18.59 -6.19 -5.00
CA SER A 127 19.82 -5.41 -4.81
C SER A 127 19.42 -4.01 -4.36
N VAL A 128 20.01 -3.54 -3.26
CA VAL A 128 19.73 -2.22 -2.70
C VAL A 128 21.02 -1.41 -2.67
N ARG A 129 20.95 -0.16 -3.14
CA ARG A 129 22.00 0.85 -3.05
C ARG A 129 21.45 2.09 -2.37
N ILE A 130 22.05 2.43 -1.23
CA ILE A 130 21.88 3.70 -0.55
C ILE A 130 22.99 4.62 -1.06
N ASP A 131 22.64 5.58 -1.92
CA ASP A 131 23.56 6.58 -2.44
C ASP A 131 23.65 7.77 -1.48
N LEU A 132 24.84 7.95 -0.87
CA LEU A 132 25.06 8.93 0.19
C LEU A 132 25.20 10.36 -0.36
N ASN A 133 25.69 10.49 -1.60
CA ASN A 133 25.86 11.79 -2.25
C ASN A 133 24.53 12.34 -2.75
N LEU A 134 23.75 11.49 -3.42
CA LEU A 134 22.43 11.84 -3.93
C LEU A 134 21.35 11.82 -2.84
N LYS A 135 21.65 11.26 -1.66
CA LYS A 135 20.70 11.02 -0.56
C LYS A 135 19.47 10.26 -1.02
N LYS A 136 19.69 9.19 -1.79
CA LYS A 136 18.62 8.38 -2.39
C LYS A 136 18.88 6.90 -2.17
N VAL A 137 17.80 6.15 -2.02
CA VAL A 137 17.85 4.69 -2.04
C VAL A 137 17.29 4.21 -3.36
N ILE A 138 18.02 3.35 -4.05
CA ILE A 138 17.59 2.69 -5.28
C ILE A 138 17.66 1.19 -5.01
N ALA A 139 16.60 0.48 -5.38
CA ALA A 139 16.58 -0.97 -5.32
C ALA A 139 16.05 -1.56 -6.61
N THR A 140 16.53 -2.75 -6.92
CA THR A 140 16.08 -3.55 -8.06
C THR A 140 15.65 -4.91 -7.56
N ARG A 141 14.48 -5.37 -7.99
CA ARG A 141 14.01 -6.73 -7.77
C ARG A 141 14.00 -7.47 -9.10
N ASP A 142 14.86 -8.45 -9.24
CA ASP A 142 14.93 -9.33 -10.41
C ASP A 142 14.34 -10.69 -10.07
N ARG A 143 13.26 -11.07 -10.76
CA ARG A 143 12.64 -12.39 -10.60
C ARG A 143 13.61 -13.47 -11.09
N LYS A 144 13.76 -14.54 -10.31
CA LYS A 144 14.56 -15.69 -10.73
C LYS A 144 13.95 -16.34 -11.97
N ALA A 145 14.79 -16.80 -12.90
CA ALA A 145 14.32 -17.44 -14.14
C ALA A 145 13.53 -18.75 -13.88
N LYS A 146 13.83 -19.45 -12.79
CA LYS A 146 13.17 -20.68 -12.35
C LYS A 146 12.85 -20.58 -10.85
N PRO A 147 11.79 -19.86 -10.44
CA PRO A 147 11.44 -19.75 -9.04
C PRO A 147 10.96 -21.12 -8.52
N SER A 148 11.28 -21.46 -7.26
CA SER A 148 10.84 -22.71 -6.65
C SER A 148 9.36 -22.69 -6.26
N ASN A 149 8.77 -21.49 -6.17
CA ASN A 149 7.36 -21.27 -5.86
C ASN A 149 6.59 -20.83 -7.12
N GLU A 150 5.52 -21.53 -7.48
CA GLU A 150 4.68 -21.21 -8.65
C GLU A 150 4.06 -19.81 -8.58
N MET A 151 3.74 -19.31 -7.39
CA MET A 151 3.23 -17.95 -7.23
C MET A 151 4.27 -16.90 -7.64
N CYS A 152 5.56 -17.24 -7.52
CA CYS A 152 6.65 -16.35 -7.89
C CYS A 152 6.88 -16.28 -9.40
N ALA A 153 6.36 -17.24 -10.19
CA ALA A 153 6.33 -17.14 -11.64
C ALA A 153 5.39 -16.03 -12.15
N LYS A 154 4.46 -15.56 -11.32
CA LYS A 154 3.55 -14.45 -11.65
C LYS A 154 4.14 -13.07 -11.37
N LEU A 155 5.28 -13.00 -10.66
CA LEU A 155 5.94 -11.72 -10.42
C LEU A 155 6.42 -11.11 -11.73
N GLU A 156 6.45 -9.78 -11.80
CA GLU A 156 7.07 -9.09 -12.92
C GLU A 156 8.57 -9.45 -13.02
N PRO A 157 9.15 -9.53 -14.24
CA PRO A 157 10.54 -9.95 -14.43
C PRO A 157 11.54 -9.10 -13.68
N ARG A 158 11.33 -7.78 -13.68
CA ARG A 158 12.18 -6.80 -13.02
C ARG A 158 11.33 -5.64 -12.55
N ILE A 159 11.59 -5.16 -11.34
CA ILE A 159 11.04 -3.90 -10.83
C ILE A 159 12.19 -3.03 -10.34
N GLU A 160 12.14 -1.75 -10.69
CA GLU A 160 13.04 -0.73 -10.16
C GLU A 160 12.27 0.17 -9.20
N MET A 161 12.85 0.42 -8.03
CA MET A 161 12.16 1.13 -6.96
C MET A 161 13.10 2.06 -6.19
N THR A 162 12.51 3.02 -5.49
CA THR A 162 13.20 3.99 -4.64
C THR A 162 12.45 4.19 -3.33
N LEU A 163 13.15 4.64 -2.29
CA LEU A 163 12.47 5.17 -1.11
C LEU A 163 12.06 6.62 -1.39
N GLY A 164 10.77 6.83 -1.61
CA GLY A 164 10.17 8.12 -1.89
C GLY A 164 9.31 8.63 -0.72
N GLU A 165 8.89 9.88 -0.84
CA GLU A 165 7.93 10.47 0.10
C GLU A 165 6.59 9.86 -0.18
N GLY A 166 6.01 9.25 0.84
CA GLY A 166 4.78 8.52 0.70
C GLY A 166 3.71 9.08 1.61
N ARG A 167 2.70 9.69 0.99
CA ARG A 167 1.43 9.97 1.64
C ARG A 167 0.42 8.99 1.07
N HIS A 168 0.16 7.92 1.80
CA HIS A 168 -1.03 7.14 1.53
C HIS A 168 -2.24 7.92 2.05
N ASP A 169 -2.89 8.63 1.13
CA ASP A 169 -4.25 9.10 1.38
C ASP A 169 -5.14 7.87 1.35
N TYR A 170 -5.41 7.32 2.53
CA TYR A 170 -6.45 6.32 2.68
C TYR A 170 -7.75 6.92 2.14
N ARG A 171 -8.36 6.17 1.23
CA ARG A 171 -9.58 6.53 0.52
C ARG A 171 -10.75 5.79 1.17
N PRO A 172 -11.43 6.40 2.16
CA PRO A 172 -12.55 5.75 2.84
C PRO A 172 -13.66 5.33 1.87
N ASP A 173 -13.78 6.01 0.73
CA ASP A 173 -14.74 5.73 -0.32
C ASP A 173 -14.52 4.37 -1.02
N GLN A 174 -13.36 3.74 -0.86
CA GLN A 174 -13.07 2.42 -1.44
C GLN A 174 -13.38 1.25 -0.50
N GLU A 175 -13.44 1.47 0.81
CA GLU A 175 -13.67 0.42 1.82
C GLU A 175 -15.05 0.53 2.50
N HIS A 176 -15.64 1.73 2.55
CA HIS A 176 -16.97 1.97 3.11
C HIS A 176 -18.01 2.14 1.99
N PHE A 177 -18.49 1.01 1.45
CA PHE A 177 -19.62 1.03 0.53
C PHE A 177 -20.94 0.84 1.28
N VAL A 178 -21.86 1.80 1.13
CA VAL A 178 -23.28 1.61 1.49
C VAL A 178 -23.74 0.31 0.80
N PRO A 179 -24.22 -0.72 1.53
CA PRO A 179 -24.59 -2.01 0.95
C PRO A 179 -25.57 -1.91 -0.22
N VAL A 180 -26.41 -0.87 -0.23
CA VAL A 180 -27.37 -0.57 -1.29
C VAL A 180 -26.70 -0.13 -2.59
N VAL A 181 -25.63 0.68 -2.53
CA VAL A 181 -24.90 1.11 -3.72
C VAL A 181 -24.15 -0.08 -4.33
N TRP A 182 -23.52 -0.91 -3.49
CA TRP A 182 -22.90 -2.15 -3.94
C TRP A 182 -23.90 -3.08 -4.66
N LEU A 183 -25.11 -3.22 -4.12
CA LEU A 183 -26.17 -4.01 -4.71
C LEU A 183 -26.65 -3.44 -6.06
N LEU A 184 -26.74 -2.11 -6.18
CA LEU A 184 -27.10 -1.42 -7.43
C LEU A 184 -26.01 -1.55 -8.50
N VAL A 185 -24.73 -1.38 -8.14
CA VAL A 185 -23.59 -1.56 -9.05
C VAL A 185 -23.54 -3.00 -9.55
N ARG A 186 -23.65 -4.00 -8.65
CA ARG A 186 -23.72 -5.41 -9.06
C ARG A 186 -24.91 -5.72 -9.99
N LEU A 187 -26.06 -5.09 -9.78
CA LEU A 187 -27.22 -5.25 -10.65
C LEU A 187 -27.01 -4.60 -12.04
N MET A 188 -26.18 -3.56 -12.13
CA MET A 188 -25.80 -2.92 -13.39
C MET A 188 -24.74 -3.73 -14.16
N ASP A 189 -23.76 -4.31 -13.46
CA ASP A 189 -22.70 -5.12 -14.07
C ASP A 189 -23.16 -6.53 -14.49
N ALA A 190 -24.30 -7.00 -13.99
CA ALA A 190 -24.89 -8.30 -14.34
C ALA A 190 -25.72 -8.29 -15.65
N ARG A 191 -25.66 -7.20 -16.43
CA ARG A 191 -26.29 -7.06 -17.75
C ARG A 191 -25.25 -7.00 -18.85
#